data_AF-A0A6S6STU5-F1
#
_entry.id   AF-A0A6S6STU5-F1
#
_cell.length_a   1.000
_cell.length_b   1.000
_cell.length_c   1.000
_cell.angle_alpha   90.00
_cell.angle_beta   90.00
_cell.angle_gamma   90.00
#
_symmetry.space_group_name_H-M   'P 1'
#
loop_
_entity.id
_entity.type
_entity.pdbx_description
1 polymer ?
#
loop_
_entity_poly.entity_id
_entity_poly.type
_entity_poly.pdbx_seq_one_letter_code
_entity_poly.pdbx_strand_id
1 'polypeptide(L)'
;MEKLSLEDILKIPALLFSPNEANKSIAVQLLEQHSAAIPSILAPIEVFLVFHPEYKLLATVQQVLPSFNLAESPIYLIYLIANNKDYLPCSQSILKRFSINELNYRTWLLADPQKASAYAAVGEVFCLHENLFEKGLTYYQLAMQHSPNKTDSTLSYLALLQKKYTLNNTLDAHKAEIIACYNQTYEAQAAQEILYRLALFYQEQLNDKTAATATWERCIQDFPRFNRAFFAYAQFKMAQQNWTKAKALAQESLNLALSGAYYNLDEIYYMLGCIEWKGFQDSAAAEQYFEKALEENEFYFKPLEALMELSLEKEAYTKAIRWHKVALKETPFDISLMLKLAELYLKMYDLEEAASYYTEILELNPTYPPALEGLRRIQTIE
;
A
#
# COMPACT_ATOMS: atom_id res chain seq x y z
N MET A 1 12.12 23.39 52.32
CA MET A 1 12.91 23.10 51.11
C MET A 1 13.13 24.40 50.38
N GLU A 2 14.38 24.73 50.06
CA GLU A 2 14.70 25.90 49.24
C GLU A 2 14.06 25.76 47.85
N LYS A 3 13.52 26.86 47.32
CA LYS A 3 13.03 26.88 45.94
C LYS A 3 14.24 26.81 45.01
N LEU A 4 14.22 25.90 44.05
CA LEU A 4 15.21 25.88 42.97
C LEU A 4 15.23 27.25 42.28
N SER A 5 16.43 27.70 41.92
CA SER A 5 16.58 28.90 41.09
C SER A 5 15.98 28.64 39.70
N LEU A 6 15.55 29.69 38.99
CA LEU A 6 15.06 29.55 37.62
C LEU A 6 16.13 28.91 36.71
N GLU A 7 17.40 29.22 36.94
CA GLU A 7 18.52 28.64 36.20
C GLU A 7 18.62 27.12 36.40
N ASP A 8 18.38 26.64 37.62
CA ASP A 8 18.41 25.21 37.92
C ASP A 8 17.18 24.49 37.38
N ILE A 9 16.01 25.13 37.42
CA ILE A 9 14.77 24.59 36.80
C ILE A 9 14.98 24.37 35.30
N LEU A 10 15.61 25.32 34.60
CA LEU A 10 15.85 25.23 33.16
C LEU A 10 16.88 24.15 32.77
N LYS A 11 17.63 23.59 33.73
CA LYS A 11 18.54 22.45 33.51
C LYS A 11 17.84 21.09 33.59
N ILE A 12 16.68 21.00 34.25
CA ILE A 12 15.93 19.74 34.44
C ILE A 12 15.57 19.05 33.11
N PRO A 13 15.10 19.75 32.05
CA PRO A 13 14.80 19.11 30.77
C PRO A 13 15.98 18.35 30.16
N ALA A 14 17.21 18.85 30.29
CA ALA A 14 18.40 18.16 29.78
C ALA A 14 18.63 16.80 30.48
N LEU A 15 18.26 16.69 31.76
CA LEU A 15 18.31 15.44 32.50
C LEU A 15 17.18 14.49 32.09
N LEU A 16 15.95 15.00 31.88
CA LEU A 16 14.80 14.20 31.41
C LEU A 16 15.07 13.53 30.05
N PHE A 17 15.75 14.22 29.14
CA PHE A 17 16.06 13.70 27.81
C PHE A 17 17.45 13.08 27.69
N SER A 18 18.13 12.85 28.81
CA SER A 18 19.44 12.19 28.82
C SER A 18 19.31 10.72 28.41
N PRO A 19 20.26 10.14 27.65
CA PRO A 19 20.27 8.71 27.35
C PRO A 19 20.55 7.84 28.58
N ASN A 20 20.99 8.43 29.70
CA ASN A 20 21.26 7.72 30.94
C ASN A 20 20.00 7.66 31.84
N GLU A 21 19.51 6.47 32.14
CA GLU A 21 18.34 6.23 33.00
C GLU A 21 18.52 6.81 34.43
N ALA A 22 19.75 6.87 34.94
CA ALA A 22 20.03 7.50 36.23
C ALA A 22 19.72 9.01 36.20
N ASN A 23 20.03 9.69 35.08
CA ASN A 23 19.76 11.12 34.93
C ASN A 23 18.26 11.39 34.83
N LYS A 24 17.51 10.53 34.13
CA LYS A 24 16.04 10.62 34.07
C LYS A 24 15.43 10.44 35.46
N SER A 25 15.91 9.44 36.21
CA SER A 25 15.48 9.18 37.58
C SER A 25 15.74 10.37 38.51
N ILE A 26 16.94 10.99 38.41
CA ILE A 26 17.28 12.21 39.14
C ILE A 26 16.34 13.36 38.77
N ALA A 27 16.06 13.56 37.48
CA ALA A 27 15.16 14.61 37.03
C ALA A 27 13.74 14.45 37.59
N VAL A 28 13.21 13.23 37.59
CA VAL A 28 11.89 12.92 38.17
C VAL A 28 11.89 13.18 39.67
N GLN A 29 12.92 12.74 40.41
CA GLN A 29 13.05 13.02 41.84
C GLN A 29 13.12 14.52 42.14
N LEU A 30 13.85 15.29 41.32
CA LEU A 30 13.91 16.76 41.46
C LEU A 30 12.53 17.39 41.26
N LEU A 31 11.75 16.92 40.29
CA LEU A 31 10.38 17.40 40.05
C LEU A 31 9.41 17.00 41.17
N GLU A 32 9.60 15.83 41.80
CA GLU A 32 8.81 15.41 42.96
C GLU A 32 9.12 16.26 44.20
N GLN A 33 10.41 16.52 44.46
CA GLN A 33 10.85 17.33 45.61
C GLN A 33 10.57 18.83 45.44
N HIS A 34 10.62 19.33 44.19
CA HIS A 34 10.44 20.73 43.85
C HIS A 34 9.28 20.92 42.86
N SER A 35 8.13 20.38 43.19
CA SER A 35 6.95 20.32 42.31
C SER A 35 6.44 21.69 41.83
N ALA A 36 6.75 22.77 42.56
CA ALA A 36 6.49 24.15 42.12
C ALA A 36 7.23 24.55 40.82
N ALA A 37 8.24 23.80 40.38
CA ALA A 37 8.96 24.02 39.12
C ALA A 37 8.19 23.51 37.90
N ILE A 38 7.25 22.57 38.07
CA ILE A 38 6.53 21.89 36.98
C ILE A 38 5.87 22.87 35.99
N PRO A 39 5.14 23.91 36.42
CA PRO A 39 4.50 24.83 35.47
C PRO A 39 5.49 25.58 34.56
N SER A 40 6.70 25.86 35.05
CA SER A 40 7.73 26.61 34.33
C SER A 40 8.36 25.83 33.18
N ILE A 41 8.26 24.50 33.20
CA ILE A 41 8.84 23.57 32.22
C ILE A 41 7.83 22.49 31.82
N LEU A 42 6.55 22.87 31.73
CA LEU A 42 5.48 21.91 31.45
C LEU A 42 5.65 21.22 30.09
N ALA A 43 6.03 21.94 29.03
CA ALA A 43 6.17 21.37 27.68
C ALA A 43 7.18 20.19 27.59
N PRO A 44 8.43 20.29 28.09
CA PRO A 44 9.34 19.14 28.11
C PRO A 44 8.82 18.01 29.03
N ILE A 45 8.11 18.31 30.11
CA ILE A 45 7.48 17.29 30.97
C ILE A 45 6.39 16.53 30.20
N GLU A 46 5.53 17.23 29.45
CA GLU A 46 4.49 16.62 28.62
C GLU A 46 5.08 15.65 27.59
N VAL A 47 6.17 16.05 26.91
CA VAL A 47 6.89 15.17 25.97
C VAL A 47 7.51 13.98 26.70
N PHE A 48 8.11 14.19 27.88
CA PHE A 48 8.66 13.08 28.66
C PHE A 48 7.58 12.07 29.06
N LEU A 49 6.42 12.53 29.54
CA LEU A 49 5.28 11.68 29.91
C LEU A 49 4.78 10.79 28.76
N VAL A 50 4.86 11.28 27.52
CA VAL A 50 4.42 10.57 26.32
C VAL A 50 5.27 9.33 26.04
N PHE A 51 6.60 9.48 26.13
CA PHE A 51 7.55 8.44 25.75
C PHE A 51 8.08 7.62 26.94
N HIS A 52 7.88 8.10 28.17
CA HIS A 52 8.38 7.49 29.40
C HIS A 52 7.28 7.32 30.47
N PRO A 53 6.14 6.65 30.16
CA PRO A 53 5.05 6.46 31.11
C PRO A 53 5.45 5.65 32.36
N GLU A 54 6.50 4.84 32.28
CA GLU A 54 7.04 4.00 33.37
C GLU A 54 7.51 4.80 34.59
N TYR A 55 7.88 6.06 34.40
CA TYR A 55 8.36 6.95 35.46
C TYR A 55 7.25 7.53 36.35
N LYS A 56 5.98 7.27 36.04
CA LYS A 56 4.80 7.65 36.87
C LYS A 56 4.68 9.14 37.25
N LEU A 57 5.41 10.02 36.56
CA LEU A 57 5.45 11.46 36.81
C LEU A 57 4.09 12.16 36.65
N LEU A 58 3.14 11.54 35.93
CA LEU A 58 1.80 12.10 35.70
C LEU A 58 1.06 12.41 37.01
N ALA A 59 1.18 11.55 38.03
CA ALA A 59 0.52 11.75 39.32
C ALA A 59 1.05 13.02 40.01
N THR A 60 2.36 13.24 39.98
CA THR A 60 3.02 14.43 40.55
C THR A 60 2.59 15.70 39.81
N VAL A 61 2.49 15.65 38.48
CA VAL A 61 1.99 16.78 37.68
C VAL A 61 0.54 17.12 38.05
N GLN A 62 -0.32 16.12 38.20
CA GLN A 62 -1.73 16.32 38.58
C GLN A 62 -1.92 16.82 40.02
N GLN A 63 -0.99 16.54 40.93
CA GLN A 63 -1.01 17.13 42.28
C GLN A 63 -0.77 18.65 42.24
N VAL A 64 0.14 19.12 41.37
CA VAL A 64 0.46 20.55 41.23
C VAL A 64 -0.56 21.27 40.34
N LEU A 65 -1.02 20.59 39.30
CA LEU A 65 -1.97 21.09 38.31
C LEU A 65 -3.18 20.14 38.26
N PRO A 66 -4.15 20.26 39.19
CA PRO A 66 -5.30 19.33 39.26
C PRO A 66 -6.16 19.29 37.99
N SER A 67 -6.14 20.37 37.20
CA SER A 67 -6.83 20.44 35.91
C SER A 67 -6.04 19.83 34.74
N PHE A 68 -4.82 19.34 34.97
CA PHE A 68 -3.99 18.78 33.90
C PHE A 68 -4.54 17.41 33.45
N ASN A 69 -4.86 17.34 32.16
CA ASN A 69 -5.30 16.12 31.50
C ASN A 69 -4.43 15.86 30.27
N LEU A 70 -3.68 14.75 30.26
CA LEU A 70 -2.82 14.39 29.13
C LEU A 70 -3.62 14.21 27.83
N ALA A 71 -4.88 13.76 27.90
CA ALA A 71 -5.76 13.64 26.72
C ALA A 71 -6.17 15.00 26.12
N GLU A 72 -6.04 16.06 26.91
CA GLU A 72 -6.28 17.43 26.48
C GLU A 72 -5.00 18.17 26.07
N SER A 73 -3.84 17.63 26.45
CA SER A 73 -2.54 18.16 26.06
C SER A 73 -2.36 18.14 24.55
N PRO A 74 -1.71 19.17 23.96
CA PRO A 74 -1.39 19.17 22.53
C PRO A 74 -0.57 17.96 22.09
N ILE A 75 0.29 17.40 22.95
CA ILE A 75 1.16 16.27 22.62
C ILE A 75 0.42 14.93 22.57
N TYR A 76 -0.86 14.90 22.93
CA TYR A 76 -1.64 13.65 22.99
C TYR A 76 -1.71 12.93 21.65
N LEU A 77 -1.63 13.65 20.53
CA LEU A 77 -1.53 13.03 19.20
C LEU A 77 -0.30 12.12 19.09
N ILE A 78 0.85 12.56 19.60
CA ILE A 78 2.10 11.78 19.59
C ILE A 78 2.00 10.60 20.57
N TYR A 79 1.42 10.81 21.75
CA TYR A 79 1.10 9.71 22.66
C TYR A 79 0.20 8.68 22.02
N LEU A 80 -0.77 9.18 21.26
CA LEU A 80 -1.53 8.48 20.26
C LEU A 80 -0.57 7.52 19.56
N ILE A 81 0.11 8.11 18.57
CA ILE A 81 0.95 7.49 17.53
C ILE A 81 1.93 6.47 18.10
N ALA A 82 2.62 6.82 19.18
CA ALA A 82 3.65 6.00 19.80
C ALA A 82 3.12 4.69 20.40
N ASN A 83 1.84 4.62 20.77
CA ASN A 83 1.27 3.47 21.46
C ASN A 83 0.42 2.55 20.57
N ASN A 84 0.46 2.73 19.24
CA ASN A 84 -0.36 1.99 18.27
C ASN A 84 -1.84 1.89 18.67
N LYS A 85 -2.36 2.93 19.34
CA LYS A 85 -3.78 3.02 19.70
C LYS A 85 -4.57 3.48 18.48
N ASP A 86 -5.82 3.04 18.29
CA ASP A 86 -6.60 3.45 17.11
C ASP A 86 -6.65 4.98 16.94
N TYR A 87 -6.05 5.47 15.84
CA TYR A 87 -6.05 6.89 15.41
C TYR A 87 -7.23 7.24 14.52
N LEU A 88 -8.10 6.28 14.25
CA LEU A 88 -9.06 6.31 13.14
C LEU A 88 -10.11 7.43 13.21
N PRO A 89 -10.25 8.16 14.33
CA PRO A 89 -10.72 9.52 14.24
C PRO A 89 -9.95 10.43 15.21
N CYS A 90 -8.75 10.88 14.83
CA CYS A 90 -8.21 12.10 15.42
C CYS A 90 -9.22 13.22 15.19
N SER A 91 -9.95 13.60 16.25
CA SER A 91 -10.87 14.73 16.18
C SER A 91 -10.15 15.95 15.64
N GLN A 92 -10.83 16.76 14.82
CA GLN A 92 -10.27 18.03 14.33
C GLN A 92 -9.71 18.90 15.48
N SER A 93 -10.27 18.76 16.69
CA SER A 93 -9.73 19.37 17.92
C SER A 93 -8.32 18.91 18.27
N ILE A 94 -8.01 17.60 18.23
CA ILE A 94 -6.66 17.09 18.55
C ILE A 94 -5.65 17.63 17.54
N LEU A 95 -5.96 17.53 16.24
CA LEU A 95 -5.08 18.02 15.18
C LEU A 95 -4.85 19.52 15.30
N LYS A 96 -5.92 20.30 15.53
CA LYS A 96 -5.83 21.75 15.73
C LYS A 96 -4.99 22.10 16.95
N ARG A 97 -5.18 21.40 18.08
CA ARG A 97 -4.40 21.62 19.32
C ARG A 97 -2.92 21.35 19.10
N PHE A 98 -2.59 20.20 18.52
CA PHE A 98 -1.20 19.88 18.18
C PHE A 98 -0.64 20.93 17.22
N SER A 99 -1.34 21.23 16.13
CA SER A 99 -0.89 22.16 15.10
C SER A 99 -0.62 23.58 15.60
N ILE A 100 -1.39 24.08 16.58
CA ILE A 100 -1.21 25.42 17.16
C ILE A 100 0.00 25.45 18.11
N ASN A 101 0.25 24.36 18.84
CA ASN A 101 1.23 24.33 19.92
C ASN A 101 2.51 23.55 19.60
N GLU A 102 2.61 22.92 18.43
CA GLU A 102 3.71 22.01 18.05
C GLU A 102 5.10 22.66 18.23
N LEU A 103 5.22 23.96 17.96
CA LEU A 103 6.49 24.70 18.13
C LEU A 103 7.02 24.66 19.57
N ASN A 104 6.15 24.54 20.58
CA ASN A 104 6.56 24.43 21.99
C ASN A 104 7.27 23.10 22.29
N TYR A 105 7.05 22.09 21.46
CA TYR A 105 7.54 20.71 21.65
C TYR A 105 8.64 20.33 20.67
N ARG A 106 8.73 21.04 19.53
CA ARG A 106 9.58 20.69 18.39
C ARG A 106 11.01 20.37 18.77
N THR A 107 11.65 21.21 19.58
CA THR A 107 13.05 21.01 20.00
C THR A 107 13.25 19.65 20.68
N TRP A 108 12.31 19.22 21.52
CA TRP A 108 12.42 17.96 22.27
C TRP A 108 12.08 16.75 21.43
N LEU A 109 11.15 16.89 20.49
CA LEU A 109 10.75 15.81 19.57
C LEU A 109 11.80 15.55 18.49
N LEU A 110 12.40 16.62 17.92
CA LEU A 110 13.38 16.49 16.84
C LEU A 110 14.81 16.20 17.33
N ALA A 111 15.11 16.45 18.62
CA ALA A 111 16.41 16.11 19.20
C ALA A 111 16.65 14.60 19.30
N ASP A 112 15.59 13.80 19.33
CA ASP A 112 15.66 12.34 19.35
C ASP A 112 15.20 11.78 18.00
N PRO A 113 16.09 11.12 17.21
CA PRO A 113 15.73 10.58 15.91
C PRO A 113 14.57 9.59 15.93
N GLN A 114 14.39 8.82 17.01
CA GLN A 114 13.25 7.90 17.12
C GLN A 114 11.95 8.67 17.35
N LYS A 115 11.96 9.72 18.18
CA LYS A 115 10.78 10.57 18.38
C LYS A 115 10.45 11.39 17.13
N ALA A 116 11.45 11.82 16.38
CA ALA A 116 11.28 12.54 15.12
C ALA A 116 10.48 11.73 14.09
N SER A 117 10.55 10.40 14.13
CA SER A 117 9.76 9.53 13.25
C SER A 117 8.25 9.71 13.41
N ALA A 118 7.78 10.16 14.58
CA ALA A 118 6.37 10.44 14.82
C ALA A 118 5.84 11.55 13.90
N TYR A 119 6.69 12.47 13.43
CA TYR A 119 6.27 13.51 12.48
C TYR A 119 5.82 12.95 11.13
N ALA A 120 6.32 11.79 10.70
CA ALA A 120 5.85 11.14 9.47
C ALA A 120 4.38 10.70 9.63
N ALA A 121 4.06 10.05 10.75
CA ALA A 121 2.70 9.63 11.07
C ALA A 121 1.76 10.83 11.30
N VAL A 122 2.24 11.90 11.96
CA VAL A 122 1.47 13.15 12.06
C VAL A 122 1.22 13.74 10.67
N GLY A 123 2.24 13.76 9.81
CA GLY A 123 2.15 14.21 8.43
C GLY A 123 1.07 13.47 7.65
N GLU A 124 1.03 12.14 7.80
CA GLU A 124 0.03 11.27 7.19
C GLU A 124 -1.39 11.69 7.58
N VAL A 125 -1.66 11.81 8.89
CA VAL A 125 -2.98 12.18 9.42
C VAL A 125 -3.38 13.59 8.96
N PHE A 126 -2.45 14.54 8.97
CA PHE A 126 -2.74 15.91 8.53
C PHE A 126 -3.07 15.99 7.03
N CYS A 127 -2.41 15.18 6.21
CA CYS A 127 -2.66 15.10 4.77
C CYS A 127 -4.02 14.47 4.41
N LEU A 128 -4.71 13.82 5.36
CA LEU A 128 -6.11 13.40 5.17
C LEU A 128 -7.11 14.57 5.21
N HIS A 129 -6.69 15.74 5.69
CA HIS A 129 -7.54 16.92 5.84
C HIS A 129 -7.08 18.04 4.90
N GLU A 130 -7.94 18.47 3.97
CA GLU A 130 -7.62 19.48 2.95
C GLU A 130 -7.00 20.76 3.53
N ASN A 131 -7.60 21.31 4.60
CA ASN A 131 -7.13 22.53 5.26
C ASN A 131 -5.78 22.40 5.99
N LEU A 132 -5.30 21.17 6.19
CA LEU A 132 -4.08 20.86 6.94
C LEU A 132 -3.02 20.19 6.06
N PHE A 133 -3.29 20.00 4.76
CA PHE A 133 -2.43 19.25 3.85
C PHE A 133 -1.00 19.81 3.77
N GLU A 134 -0.83 21.14 3.62
CA GLU A 134 0.50 21.77 3.57
C GLU A 134 1.29 21.61 4.88
N LYS A 135 0.59 21.62 6.02
CA LYS A 135 1.22 21.35 7.32
C LYS A 135 1.65 19.88 7.41
N GLY A 136 0.84 18.96 6.88
CA GLY A 136 1.20 17.55 6.78
C GLY A 136 2.49 17.33 5.98
N LEU A 137 2.62 17.99 4.82
CA LEU A 137 3.85 17.97 4.03
C LEU A 137 5.06 18.53 4.79
N THR A 138 4.87 19.60 5.56
CA THR A 138 5.94 20.18 6.41
C THR A 138 6.41 19.18 7.47
N TYR A 139 5.49 18.41 8.07
CA TYR A 139 5.84 17.40 9.06
C TYR A 139 6.60 16.22 8.45
N TYR A 140 6.26 15.79 7.25
CA TYR A 140 7.08 14.82 6.52
C TYR A 140 8.50 15.33 6.24
N GLN A 141 8.65 16.60 5.84
CA GLN A 141 9.98 17.19 5.63
C GLN A 141 10.82 17.18 6.92
N LEU A 142 10.21 17.49 8.07
CA LEU A 142 10.88 17.39 9.37
C LEU A 142 11.27 15.94 9.69
N ALA A 143 10.38 14.98 9.43
CA ALA A 143 10.68 13.56 9.63
C ALA A 143 11.86 13.11 8.75
N MET A 144 11.91 13.50 7.48
CA MET A 144 13.01 13.19 6.55
C MET A 144 14.36 13.76 7.02
N GLN A 145 14.37 14.94 7.63
CA GLN A 145 15.59 15.59 8.12
C GLN A 145 16.14 14.93 9.38
N HIS A 146 15.25 14.56 10.32
CA HIS A 146 15.63 14.21 11.69
C HIS A 146 15.51 12.71 12.04
N SER A 147 14.78 11.91 11.25
CA SER A 147 14.53 10.50 11.56
C SER A 147 15.62 9.57 10.99
N PRO A 148 15.83 8.38 11.59
CA PRO A 148 16.72 7.36 11.05
C PRO A 148 16.12 6.66 9.82
N ASN A 149 14.79 6.53 9.76
CA ASN A 149 14.09 5.92 8.63
C ASN A 149 13.68 6.98 7.59
N LYS A 150 14.69 7.53 6.90
CA LYS A 150 14.50 8.59 5.92
C LYS A 150 13.77 8.10 4.68
N THR A 151 14.09 6.89 4.22
CA THR A 151 13.52 6.32 3.00
C THR A 151 12.00 6.23 3.06
N ASP A 152 11.42 5.61 4.08
CA ASP A 152 9.96 5.43 4.15
C ASP A 152 9.21 6.77 4.28
N SER A 153 9.79 7.70 5.04
CA SER A 153 9.25 9.06 5.18
C SER A 153 9.28 9.81 3.86
N THR A 154 10.40 9.73 3.12
CA THR A 154 10.54 10.35 1.80
C THR A 154 9.57 9.73 0.79
N LEU A 155 9.44 8.40 0.76
CA LEU A 155 8.54 7.74 -0.19
C LEU A 155 7.08 8.13 0.03
N SER A 156 6.67 8.22 1.30
CA SER A 156 5.33 8.69 1.68
C SER A 156 5.11 10.16 1.27
N TYR A 157 6.08 11.01 1.56
CA TYR A 157 6.09 12.42 1.14
C TYR A 157 5.95 12.58 -0.38
N LEU A 158 6.77 11.85 -1.14
CA LEU A 158 6.78 11.92 -2.60
C LEU A 158 5.48 11.41 -3.21
N ALA A 159 4.87 10.35 -2.66
CA ALA A 159 3.57 9.86 -3.11
C ALA A 159 2.47 10.92 -2.92
N LEU A 160 2.46 11.63 -1.79
CA LEU A 160 1.51 12.70 -1.51
C LEU A 160 1.73 13.93 -2.40
N LEU A 161 2.98 14.33 -2.62
CA LEU A 161 3.31 15.42 -3.55
C LEU A 161 2.87 15.10 -4.98
N GLN A 162 3.15 13.89 -5.46
CA GLN A 162 2.71 13.44 -6.79
C GLN A 162 1.20 13.54 -6.90
N LYS A 163 0.45 12.97 -5.95
CA LYS A 163 -1.02 13.06 -5.91
C LYS A 163 -1.50 14.52 -5.96
N LYS A 164 -0.91 15.41 -5.13
CA LYS A 164 -1.24 16.84 -5.09
C LYS A 164 -1.04 17.50 -6.45
N TYR A 165 0.14 17.33 -7.06
CA TYR A 165 0.47 17.98 -8.32
C TYR A 165 -0.27 17.40 -9.51
N THR A 166 -0.59 16.10 -9.50
CA THR A 166 -1.47 15.49 -10.50
C THR A 166 -2.88 16.08 -10.39
N LEU A 167 -3.46 16.19 -9.19
CA LEU A 167 -4.78 16.79 -9.00
C LEU A 167 -4.84 18.27 -9.41
N ASN A 168 -3.76 19.01 -9.15
CA ASN A 168 -3.67 20.43 -9.49
C ASN A 168 -3.22 20.69 -10.94
N ASN A 169 -2.95 19.65 -11.74
CA ASN A 169 -2.38 19.75 -13.08
C ASN A 169 -1.04 20.52 -13.14
N THR A 170 -0.24 20.47 -12.07
CA THR A 170 1.07 21.13 -11.96
C THR A 170 2.25 20.14 -11.95
N LEU A 171 1.99 18.85 -12.21
CA LEU A 171 3.01 17.81 -12.13
C LEU A 171 4.21 18.09 -13.03
N ASP A 172 3.99 18.55 -14.25
CA ASP A 172 5.07 18.86 -15.19
C ASP A 172 6.02 19.95 -14.70
N ALA A 173 5.51 20.93 -13.95
CA ALA A 173 6.33 21.99 -13.37
C ALA A 173 7.22 21.48 -12.22
N HIS A 174 6.77 20.45 -11.50
CA HIS A 174 7.44 19.91 -10.32
C HIS A 174 8.13 18.55 -10.54
N LYS A 175 8.04 17.95 -11.73
CA LYS A 175 8.63 16.62 -11.97
C LYS A 175 10.14 16.58 -11.72
N ALA A 176 10.87 17.65 -12.04
CA ALA A 176 12.31 17.73 -11.82
C ALA A 176 12.66 17.70 -10.33
N GLU A 177 11.87 18.37 -9.48
CA GLU A 177 12.02 18.35 -8.03
C GLU A 177 11.77 16.95 -7.46
N ILE A 178 10.69 16.29 -7.89
CA ILE A 178 10.34 14.93 -7.47
C ILE A 178 11.47 13.94 -7.86
N ILE A 179 11.94 14.00 -9.11
CA ILE A 179 13.02 13.14 -9.60
C ILE A 179 14.32 13.39 -8.83
N ALA A 180 14.67 14.66 -8.59
CA ALA A 180 15.85 15.01 -7.81
C ALA A 180 15.78 14.45 -6.38
N CYS A 181 14.61 14.53 -5.74
CA CYS A 181 14.40 13.99 -4.40
C CYS A 181 14.54 12.46 -4.36
N TYR A 182 13.99 11.74 -5.34
CA TYR A 182 14.20 10.28 -5.46
C TYR A 182 15.69 9.94 -5.59
N ASN A 183 16.42 10.62 -6.48
CA ASN A 183 17.83 10.33 -6.71
C ASN A 183 18.71 10.68 -5.50
N GLN A 184 18.49 11.83 -4.86
CA GLN A 184 19.23 12.21 -3.64
C GLN A 184 18.98 11.22 -2.50
N THR A 185 17.75 10.73 -2.37
CA THR A 185 17.41 9.73 -1.34
C THR A 185 18.06 8.40 -1.64
N TYR A 186 18.11 8.00 -2.92
CA TYR A 186 18.82 6.80 -3.35
C TYR A 186 20.34 6.89 -3.09
N GLU A 187 20.96 8.03 -3.41
CA GLU A 187 22.38 8.27 -3.16
C GLU A 187 22.72 8.25 -1.66
N ALA A 188 21.83 8.79 -0.82
CA ALA A 188 21.99 8.77 0.63
C ALA A 188 21.81 7.36 1.22
N GLN A 189 20.83 6.60 0.71
CA GLN A 189 20.53 5.25 1.15
C GLN A 189 19.90 4.44 0.00
N ALA A 190 20.72 3.60 -0.64
CA ALA A 190 20.27 2.75 -1.72
C ALA A 190 19.18 1.78 -1.22
N ALA A 191 18.01 1.84 -1.84
CA ALA A 191 16.89 0.97 -1.50
C ALA A 191 16.07 0.64 -2.76
N GLN A 192 15.68 -0.64 -2.87
CA GLN A 192 14.92 -1.17 -4.01
C GLN A 192 13.59 -0.42 -4.24
N GLU A 193 12.90 -0.05 -3.17
CA GLU A 193 11.60 0.63 -3.23
C GLU A 193 11.72 2.03 -3.86
N ILE A 194 12.87 2.70 -3.71
CA ILE A 194 13.10 4.03 -4.32
C ILE A 194 13.15 3.91 -5.84
N LEU A 195 13.94 2.98 -6.37
CA LEU A 195 14.03 2.76 -7.82
C LEU A 195 12.71 2.25 -8.40
N TYR A 196 12.01 1.38 -7.67
CA TYR A 196 10.68 0.90 -8.03
C TYR A 196 9.68 2.05 -8.21
N ARG A 197 9.59 2.93 -7.20
CA ARG A 197 8.67 4.08 -7.19
C ARG A 197 9.04 5.10 -8.26
N LEU A 198 10.33 5.35 -8.47
CA LEU A 198 10.81 6.24 -9.53
C LEU A 198 10.48 5.69 -10.92
N ALA A 199 10.64 4.38 -11.15
CA ALA A 199 10.31 3.75 -12.42
C ALA A 199 8.81 3.82 -12.71
N LEU A 200 7.96 3.56 -11.71
CA LEU A 200 6.51 3.77 -11.80
C LEU A 200 6.15 5.23 -12.06
N PHE A 201 6.84 6.18 -11.43
CA PHE A 201 6.62 7.60 -11.67
C PHE A 201 6.89 7.98 -13.13
N TYR A 202 8.02 7.54 -13.70
CA TYR A 202 8.31 7.74 -15.12
C TYR A 202 7.28 7.06 -16.03
N GLN A 203 6.87 5.83 -15.68
CA GLN A 203 5.97 5.02 -16.48
C GLN A 203 4.53 5.56 -16.49
N GLU A 204 3.94 5.79 -15.33
CA GLU A 204 2.51 6.05 -15.18
C GLU A 204 2.18 7.54 -15.21
N GLN A 205 3.01 8.37 -14.55
CA GLN A 205 2.71 9.78 -14.37
C GLN A 205 3.31 10.65 -15.48
N LEU A 206 4.53 10.33 -15.93
CA LEU A 206 5.21 11.08 -16.97
C LEU A 206 5.08 10.45 -18.37
N ASN A 207 4.69 9.17 -18.45
CA ASN A 207 4.69 8.39 -19.69
C ASN A 207 6.05 8.44 -20.44
N ASP A 208 7.15 8.62 -19.71
CA ASP A 208 8.51 8.66 -20.25
C ASP A 208 9.04 7.23 -20.34
N LYS A 209 8.84 6.61 -21.50
CA LYS A 209 9.19 5.20 -21.74
C LYS A 209 10.69 4.95 -21.63
N THR A 210 11.52 5.93 -21.99
CA THR A 210 12.97 5.81 -22.01
C THR A 210 13.51 5.85 -20.58
N ALA A 211 13.12 6.87 -19.81
CA ALA A 211 13.54 7.00 -18.42
C ALA A 211 12.99 5.86 -17.54
N ALA A 212 11.73 5.43 -17.78
CA ALA A 212 11.16 4.28 -17.10
C ALA A 212 11.96 3.00 -17.39
N THR A 213 12.30 2.73 -18.66
CA THR A 213 13.11 1.56 -19.05
C THR A 213 14.48 1.58 -18.37
N ALA A 214 15.18 2.71 -18.41
CA ALA A 214 16.50 2.86 -17.79
C ALA A 214 16.43 2.67 -16.26
N THR A 215 15.38 3.19 -15.61
CA THR A 215 15.19 3.06 -14.17
C THR A 215 14.84 1.63 -13.76
N TRP A 216 14.00 0.94 -14.55
CA TRP A 216 13.70 -0.47 -14.35
C TRP A 216 14.95 -1.35 -14.48
N GLU A 217 15.77 -1.10 -15.50
CA GLU A 217 17.04 -1.80 -15.70
C GLU A 217 18.00 -1.59 -14.54
N ARG A 218 18.13 -0.34 -14.07
CA ARG A 218 18.90 -0.02 -12.87
C ARG A 218 18.36 -0.75 -11.63
N CYS A 219 17.04 -0.84 -11.47
CA CYS A 219 16.40 -1.51 -10.34
C CYS A 219 16.74 -3.00 -10.27
N ILE A 220 16.60 -3.72 -11.38
CA ILE A 220 16.91 -5.17 -11.42
C ILE A 220 18.41 -5.46 -11.37
N GLN A 221 19.25 -4.51 -11.83
CA GLN A 221 20.70 -4.63 -11.76
C GLN A 221 21.21 -4.46 -10.32
N ASP A 222 20.74 -3.42 -9.62
CA ASP A 222 21.17 -3.10 -8.26
C ASP A 222 20.54 -4.05 -7.23
N PHE A 223 19.34 -4.58 -7.53
CA PHE A 223 18.57 -5.46 -6.65
C PHE A 223 18.09 -6.73 -7.37
N PRO A 224 19.00 -7.67 -7.71
CA PRO A 224 18.68 -8.84 -8.53
C PRO A 224 17.74 -9.85 -7.86
N ARG A 225 17.48 -9.74 -6.55
CA ARG A 225 16.49 -10.57 -5.83
C ARG A 225 15.14 -9.89 -5.63
N PHE A 226 14.97 -8.65 -6.13
CA PHE A 226 13.73 -7.90 -5.95
C PHE A 226 12.69 -8.30 -6.99
N ASN A 227 12.03 -9.43 -6.74
CA ASN A 227 11.07 -10.07 -7.64
C ASN A 227 10.00 -9.09 -8.19
N ARG A 228 9.44 -8.25 -7.32
CA ARG A 228 8.41 -7.25 -7.68
C ARG A 228 8.86 -6.32 -8.81
N ALA A 229 10.14 -5.97 -8.91
CA ALA A 229 10.65 -5.15 -10.02
C ALA A 229 10.70 -5.93 -11.35
N PHE A 230 11.10 -7.20 -11.35
CA PHE A 230 11.06 -8.04 -12.55
C PHE A 230 9.63 -8.19 -13.07
N PHE A 231 8.68 -8.47 -12.18
CA PHE A 231 7.26 -8.58 -12.51
C PHE A 231 6.70 -7.27 -13.08
N ALA A 232 6.89 -6.13 -12.39
CA ALA A 232 6.40 -4.84 -12.86
C ALA A 232 7.05 -4.42 -14.19
N TYR A 233 8.34 -4.70 -14.36
CA TYR A 233 9.04 -4.40 -15.60
C TYR A 233 8.58 -5.30 -16.76
N ALA A 234 8.26 -6.57 -16.48
CA ALA A 234 7.64 -7.47 -17.46
C ALA A 234 6.29 -6.93 -17.93
N GLN A 235 5.41 -6.50 -17.02
CA GLN A 235 4.14 -5.85 -17.37
C GLN A 235 4.35 -4.62 -18.25
N PHE A 236 5.32 -3.77 -17.89
CA PHE A 236 5.65 -2.60 -18.68
C PHE A 236 6.11 -2.96 -20.10
N LYS A 237 6.89 -4.02 -20.26
CA LYS A 237 7.33 -4.50 -21.58
C LYS A 237 6.21 -5.18 -22.37
N MET A 238 5.27 -5.86 -21.71
CA MET A 238 4.05 -6.36 -22.34
C MET A 238 3.18 -5.23 -22.90
N ALA A 239 3.00 -4.15 -22.13
CA ALA A 239 2.24 -2.98 -22.60
C ALA A 239 2.90 -2.31 -23.82
N GLN A 240 4.22 -2.47 -23.99
CA GLN A 240 4.97 -2.04 -25.17
C GLN A 240 4.99 -3.07 -26.31
N GLN A 241 4.32 -4.22 -26.15
CA GLN A 241 4.37 -5.37 -27.05
C GLN A 241 5.79 -5.91 -27.28
N ASN A 242 6.71 -5.65 -26.35
CA ASN A 242 8.05 -6.23 -26.37
C ASN A 242 8.02 -7.60 -25.67
N TRP A 243 7.39 -8.56 -26.36
CA TRP A 243 7.08 -9.89 -25.83
C TRP A 243 8.32 -10.70 -25.44
N THR A 244 9.41 -10.57 -26.20
CA THR A 244 10.66 -11.30 -25.92
C THR A 244 11.28 -10.86 -24.61
N LYS A 245 11.39 -9.55 -24.38
CA LYS A 245 11.92 -9.02 -23.11
C LYS A 245 10.94 -9.25 -21.95
N ALA A 246 9.64 -9.10 -22.19
CA ALA A 246 8.62 -9.40 -21.20
C ALA A 246 8.71 -10.86 -20.72
N LYS A 247 8.82 -11.82 -21.65
CA LYS A 247 8.96 -13.25 -21.33
C LYS A 247 10.20 -13.52 -20.49
N ALA A 248 11.35 -12.97 -20.87
CA ALA A 248 12.60 -13.15 -20.13
C ALA A 248 12.49 -12.61 -18.68
N LEU A 249 11.90 -11.43 -18.51
CA LEU A 249 11.70 -10.82 -17.19
C LEU A 249 10.69 -11.59 -16.33
N ALA A 250 9.57 -12.04 -16.92
CA ALA A 250 8.56 -12.84 -16.23
C ALA A 250 9.11 -14.21 -15.82
N GLN A 251 9.95 -14.83 -16.66
CA GLN A 251 10.61 -16.08 -16.33
C GLN A 251 11.60 -15.92 -15.17
N GLU A 252 12.35 -14.81 -15.14
CA GLU A 252 13.24 -14.52 -14.02
C GLU A 252 12.45 -14.23 -12.73
N SER A 253 11.34 -13.51 -12.82
CA SER A 253 10.40 -13.32 -11.71
C SER A 253 9.88 -14.66 -11.17
N LEU A 254 9.54 -15.61 -12.05
CA LEU A 254 9.14 -16.97 -11.67
C LEU A 254 10.27 -17.72 -10.96
N ASN A 255 11.48 -17.71 -11.52
CA ASN A 255 12.65 -18.36 -10.92
C ASN A 255 12.94 -17.82 -9.51
N LEU A 256 12.87 -16.50 -9.34
CA LEU A 256 13.03 -15.85 -8.04
C LEU A 256 11.94 -16.27 -7.05
N ALA A 257 10.68 -16.31 -7.47
CA ALA A 257 9.56 -16.74 -6.64
C ALA A 257 9.73 -18.17 -6.12
N LEU A 258 10.09 -19.10 -7.03
CA LEU A 258 10.37 -20.50 -6.69
C LEU A 258 11.61 -20.66 -5.78
N SER A 259 12.55 -19.72 -5.82
CA SER A 259 13.73 -19.68 -4.93
C SER A 259 13.47 -19.08 -3.54
N GLY A 260 12.21 -18.76 -3.21
CA GLY A 260 11.81 -18.20 -1.92
C GLY A 260 11.74 -16.67 -1.86
N ALA A 261 11.91 -15.95 -2.98
CA ALA A 261 11.57 -14.53 -3.06
C ALA A 261 10.07 -14.40 -3.28
N TYR A 262 9.30 -14.60 -2.19
CA TYR A 262 7.84 -14.69 -2.20
C TYR A 262 7.21 -13.52 -2.97
N TYR A 263 6.46 -13.88 -4.01
CA TYR A 263 5.62 -13.02 -4.83
C TYR A 263 4.48 -13.89 -5.37
N ASN A 264 3.36 -13.30 -5.75
CA ASN A 264 2.16 -14.00 -6.21
C ASN A 264 2.46 -14.88 -7.44
N LEU A 265 2.65 -16.18 -7.23
CA LEU A 265 3.02 -17.16 -8.28
C LEU A 265 1.91 -17.29 -9.33
N ASP A 266 0.67 -17.27 -8.88
CA ASP A 266 -0.55 -17.22 -9.68
C ASP A 266 -0.55 -16.05 -10.67
N GLU A 267 -0.18 -14.85 -10.21
CA GLU A 267 -0.05 -13.66 -11.07
C GLU A 267 1.09 -13.79 -12.08
N ILE A 268 2.23 -14.38 -11.69
CA ILE A 268 3.37 -14.61 -12.60
C ILE A 268 2.98 -15.60 -13.69
N TYR A 269 2.34 -16.73 -13.33
CA TYR A 269 1.87 -17.72 -14.29
C TYR A 269 0.82 -17.13 -15.24
N TYR A 270 -0.14 -16.36 -14.72
CA TYR A 270 -1.09 -15.66 -15.57
C TYR A 270 -0.41 -14.71 -16.58
N MET A 271 0.61 -13.98 -16.13
CA MET A 271 1.36 -13.09 -17.01
C MET A 271 2.07 -13.85 -18.12
N LEU A 272 2.76 -14.95 -17.77
CA LEU A 272 3.41 -15.82 -18.75
C LEU A 272 2.40 -16.39 -19.75
N GLY A 273 1.24 -16.84 -19.29
CA GLY A 273 0.16 -17.30 -20.18
C GLY A 273 -0.32 -16.22 -21.15
N CYS A 274 -0.50 -14.98 -20.66
CA CYS A 274 -0.83 -13.84 -21.52
C CYS A 274 0.27 -13.54 -22.55
N ILE A 275 1.54 -13.65 -22.17
CA ILE A 275 2.69 -13.43 -23.06
C ILE A 275 2.73 -14.49 -24.16
N GLU A 276 2.55 -15.76 -23.82
CA GLU A 276 2.52 -16.84 -24.82
C GLU A 276 1.34 -16.68 -25.77
N TRP A 277 0.15 -16.40 -25.24
CA TRP A 277 -1.06 -16.29 -26.06
C TRP A 277 -1.04 -15.07 -26.98
N LYS A 278 -0.79 -13.87 -26.44
CA LYS A 278 -0.89 -12.62 -27.22
C LYS A 278 0.38 -12.30 -27.99
N GLY A 279 1.54 -12.64 -27.42
CA GLY A 279 2.84 -12.31 -27.99
C GLY A 279 3.37 -13.35 -28.97
N PHE A 280 3.36 -14.62 -28.54
CA PHE A 280 3.90 -15.73 -29.34
C PHE A 280 2.84 -16.52 -30.09
N GLN A 281 1.55 -16.26 -29.83
CA GLN A 281 0.42 -17.02 -30.37
C GLN A 281 0.50 -18.53 -30.05
N ASP A 282 1.20 -18.87 -28.96
CA ASP A 282 1.34 -20.24 -28.46
C ASP A 282 0.24 -20.52 -27.44
N SER A 283 -0.93 -20.88 -27.96
CA SER A 283 -2.08 -21.25 -27.14
C SER A 283 -1.84 -22.46 -26.24
N ALA A 284 -0.98 -23.41 -26.65
CA ALA A 284 -0.73 -24.61 -25.86
C ALA A 284 0.12 -24.27 -24.62
N ALA A 285 1.16 -23.46 -24.80
CA ALA A 285 1.95 -22.95 -23.67
C ALA A 285 1.11 -22.03 -22.77
N ALA A 286 0.27 -21.17 -23.37
CA ALA A 286 -0.63 -20.31 -22.62
C ALA A 286 -1.59 -21.09 -21.72
N GLU A 287 -2.23 -22.13 -22.25
CA GLU A 287 -3.13 -23.00 -21.50
C GLU A 287 -2.44 -23.60 -20.27
N GLN A 288 -1.23 -24.15 -20.43
CA GLN A 288 -0.46 -24.72 -19.32
C GLN A 288 -0.15 -23.70 -18.23
N TYR A 289 0.16 -22.46 -18.61
CA TYR A 289 0.42 -21.41 -17.63
C TYR A 289 -0.85 -20.94 -16.92
N PHE A 290 -1.98 -20.83 -17.62
CA PHE A 290 -3.24 -20.49 -16.97
C PHE A 290 -3.72 -21.60 -16.02
N GLU A 291 -3.56 -22.88 -16.38
CA GLU A 291 -3.85 -24.00 -15.48
C GLU A 291 -2.99 -23.92 -14.22
N LYS A 292 -1.68 -23.69 -14.35
CA LYS A 292 -0.78 -23.49 -13.19
C LYS A 292 -1.19 -22.31 -12.31
N ALA A 293 -1.66 -21.22 -12.91
CA ALA A 293 -2.13 -20.07 -12.14
C ALA A 293 -3.34 -20.43 -11.25
N LEU A 294 -4.25 -21.29 -11.74
CA LEU A 294 -5.38 -21.79 -10.96
C LEU A 294 -4.98 -22.86 -9.95
N GLU A 295 -3.94 -23.66 -10.22
CA GLU A 295 -3.36 -24.60 -9.25
C GLU A 295 -2.79 -23.88 -8.03
N GLU A 296 -2.15 -22.71 -8.23
CA GLU A 296 -1.63 -21.87 -7.16
C GLU A 296 -2.74 -21.10 -6.42
N ASN A 297 -3.75 -20.63 -7.14
CA ASN A 297 -4.86 -19.89 -6.57
C ASN A 297 -6.17 -20.16 -7.35
N GLU A 298 -6.98 -21.06 -6.81
CA GLU A 298 -8.26 -21.45 -7.42
C GLU A 298 -9.27 -20.30 -7.50
N PHE A 299 -9.12 -19.26 -6.66
CA PHE A 299 -9.98 -18.08 -6.65
C PHE A 299 -9.48 -16.97 -7.59
N TYR A 300 -8.39 -17.20 -8.33
CA TYR A 300 -7.90 -16.23 -9.30
C TYR A 300 -8.69 -16.32 -10.61
N PHE A 301 -9.72 -15.47 -10.75
CA PHE A 301 -10.65 -15.55 -11.87
C PHE A 301 -10.04 -15.23 -13.25
N LYS A 302 -8.99 -14.39 -13.34
CA LYS A 302 -8.44 -13.96 -14.64
C LYS A 302 -7.88 -15.12 -15.49
N PRO A 303 -7.07 -16.06 -14.94
CA PRO A 303 -6.69 -17.28 -15.66
C PRO A 303 -7.88 -18.11 -16.14
N LEU A 304 -8.94 -18.23 -15.32
CA LEU A 304 -10.13 -19.00 -15.68
C LEU A 304 -10.86 -18.35 -16.87
N GLU A 305 -11.02 -17.03 -16.85
CA GLU A 305 -11.55 -16.26 -17.97
C GLU A 305 -10.72 -16.48 -19.25
N ALA A 306 -9.39 -16.41 -19.13
CA ALA A 306 -8.48 -16.65 -20.25
C ALA A 306 -8.59 -18.09 -20.80
N LEU A 307 -8.75 -19.11 -19.94
CA LEU A 307 -8.95 -20.51 -20.35
C LEU A 307 -10.28 -20.71 -21.07
N MET A 308 -11.34 -20.05 -20.61
CA MET A 308 -12.65 -20.06 -21.28
C MET A 308 -12.55 -19.45 -22.68
N GLU A 309 -11.99 -18.24 -22.81
CA GLU A 309 -11.82 -17.55 -24.09
C GLU A 309 -10.92 -18.35 -25.05
N LEU A 310 -9.76 -18.84 -24.57
CA LEU A 310 -8.84 -19.66 -25.36
C LEU A 310 -9.48 -20.96 -25.88
N SER A 311 -10.30 -21.61 -25.06
CA SER A 311 -10.99 -22.85 -25.44
C SER A 311 -12.04 -22.59 -26.53
N LEU A 312 -12.71 -21.44 -26.48
CA LEU A 312 -13.66 -21.01 -27.51
C LEU A 312 -12.95 -20.68 -28.83
N GLU A 313 -11.84 -19.94 -28.78
CA GLU A 313 -11.04 -19.60 -29.98
C GLU A 313 -10.53 -20.84 -30.74
N LYS A 314 -10.21 -21.92 -30.02
CA LYS A 314 -9.73 -23.17 -30.60
C LYS A 314 -10.84 -24.15 -30.95
N GLU A 315 -12.10 -23.78 -30.78
CA GLU A 315 -13.25 -24.67 -30.91
C GLU A 315 -13.11 -25.97 -30.08
N ALA A 316 -12.37 -25.90 -28.98
CA ALA A 316 -12.16 -27.00 -28.05
C ALA A 316 -13.35 -27.11 -27.10
N TYR A 317 -14.52 -27.43 -27.63
CA TYR A 317 -15.81 -27.33 -26.92
C TYR A 317 -15.84 -28.12 -25.61
N THR A 318 -15.21 -29.30 -25.54
CA THR A 318 -15.10 -30.09 -24.30
C THR A 318 -14.36 -29.35 -23.19
N LYS A 319 -13.25 -28.70 -23.51
CA LYS A 319 -12.48 -27.87 -22.58
C LYS A 319 -13.23 -26.60 -22.21
N ALA A 320 -13.89 -25.96 -23.18
CA ALA A 320 -14.72 -24.80 -22.94
C ALA A 320 -15.82 -25.13 -21.91
N ILE A 321 -16.54 -26.24 -22.09
CA ILE A 321 -17.55 -26.72 -21.13
C ILE A 321 -16.93 -26.94 -19.74
N ARG A 322 -15.77 -27.61 -19.66
CA ARG A 322 -15.06 -27.83 -18.38
C ARG A 322 -14.84 -26.51 -17.63
N TRP A 323 -14.24 -25.52 -18.29
CA TRP A 323 -13.90 -24.25 -17.65
C TRP A 323 -15.13 -23.40 -17.29
N HIS A 324 -16.15 -23.38 -18.15
CA HIS A 324 -17.41 -22.68 -17.83
C HIS A 324 -18.15 -23.34 -16.66
N LYS A 325 -18.10 -24.68 -16.52
CA LYS A 325 -18.62 -25.36 -15.32
C LYS A 325 -17.85 -25.00 -14.06
N VAL A 326 -16.54 -24.77 -14.13
CA VAL A 326 -15.75 -24.27 -12.98
C VAL A 326 -16.22 -22.86 -12.60
N ALA A 327 -16.36 -21.94 -13.56
CA ALA A 327 -16.83 -20.58 -13.29
C ALA A 327 -18.24 -20.54 -12.70
N LEU A 328 -19.15 -21.39 -13.19
CA LEU A 328 -20.53 -21.48 -12.70
C LEU A 328 -20.62 -22.01 -11.26
N LYS A 329 -19.67 -22.81 -10.79
CA LYS A 329 -19.63 -23.24 -9.38
C LYS A 329 -19.37 -22.07 -8.42
N GLU A 330 -18.52 -21.13 -8.82
CA GLU A 330 -18.20 -19.92 -8.04
C GLU A 330 -19.34 -18.90 -8.06
N THR A 331 -20.10 -18.87 -9.15
CA THR A 331 -21.24 -17.98 -9.34
C THR A 331 -22.51 -18.77 -9.70
N PRO A 332 -23.08 -19.52 -8.73
CA PRO A 332 -24.29 -20.28 -8.99
C PRO A 332 -25.39 -19.37 -9.54
N PHE A 333 -26.11 -19.85 -10.56
CA PHE A 333 -27.22 -19.14 -11.21
C PHE A 333 -26.82 -17.92 -12.07
N ASP A 334 -25.55 -17.79 -12.47
CA ASP A 334 -25.18 -16.84 -13.51
C ASP A 334 -25.78 -17.26 -14.86
N ILE A 335 -26.86 -16.58 -15.26
CA ILE A 335 -27.59 -16.82 -16.51
C ILE A 335 -26.68 -16.71 -17.75
N SER A 336 -25.66 -15.85 -17.73
CA SER A 336 -24.74 -15.68 -18.85
C SER A 336 -23.86 -16.93 -19.02
N LEU A 337 -23.31 -17.45 -17.93
CA LEU A 337 -22.50 -18.68 -17.94
C LEU A 337 -23.35 -19.90 -18.27
N MET A 338 -24.56 -20.02 -17.71
CA MET A 338 -25.51 -21.07 -18.03
C MET A 338 -25.89 -21.05 -19.52
N LEU A 339 -26.16 -19.87 -20.08
CA LEU A 339 -26.48 -19.72 -21.50
C LEU A 339 -25.33 -20.18 -22.38
N LYS A 340 -24.10 -19.78 -22.03
CA LYS A 340 -22.91 -20.18 -22.79
C LYS A 340 -22.68 -21.70 -22.73
N LEU A 341 -22.93 -22.35 -21.58
CA LEU A 341 -22.90 -23.82 -21.48
C LEU A 341 -23.95 -24.47 -22.38
N ALA A 342 -25.19 -23.98 -22.39
CA ALA A 342 -26.24 -24.47 -23.27
C ALA A 342 -25.86 -24.35 -24.76
N GLU A 343 -25.29 -23.21 -25.16
CA GLU A 343 -24.77 -22.97 -26.51
C GLU A 343 -23.65 -23.96 -26.89
N LEU A 344 -22.74 -24.25 -25.95
CA LEU A 344 -21.62 -25.17 -26.16
C LEU A 344 -22.08 -26.62 -26.31
N TYR A 345 -23.00 -27.07 -25.46
CA TYR A 345 -23.60 -28.40 -25.58
C TYR A 345 -24.36 -28.57 -26.90
N LEU A 346 -25.11 -27.54 -27.32
CA LEU A 346 -25.79 -27.53 -28.61
C LEU A 346 -24.81 -27.63 -29.79
N LYS A 347 -23.65 -26.96 -29.71
CA LYS A 347 -22.59 -27.07 -30.72
C LYS A 347 -21.98 -28.47 -30.81
N MET A 348 -21.95 -29.19 -29.70
CA MET A 348 -21.50 -30.59 -29.63
C MET A 348 -22.59 -31.61 -30.00
N TYR A 349 -23.80 -31.17 -30.36
CA TYR A 349 -24.98 -32.02 -30.56
C TYR A 349 -25.41 -32.82 -29.32
N ASP A 350 -25.01 -32.37 -28.14
CA ASP A 350 -25.52 -32.89 -26.86
C ASP A 350 -26.80 -32.13 -26.51
N LEU A 351 -27.90 -32.53 -27.17
CA LEU A 351 -29.18 -31.84 -27.10
C LEU A 351 -29.81 -31.93 -25.70
N GLU A 352 -29.54 -33.01 -24.97
CA GLU A 352 -30.10 -33.26 -23.65
C GLU A 352 -29.54 -32.27 -22.62
N GLU A 353 -28.21 -32.16 -22.52
CA GLU A 353 -27.57 -31.19 -21.62
C GLU A 353 -27.88 -29.75 -22.04
N ALA A 354 -27.90 -29.46 -23.34
CA ALA A 354 -28.29 -28.13 -23.83
C ALA A 354 -29.71 -27.75 -23.39
N ALA A 355 -30.68 -28.66 -23.54
CA ALA A 355 -32.06 -28.44 -23.11
C ALA A 355 -32.17 -28.27 -21.59
N SER A 356 -31.38 -29.01 -20.80
CA SER A 356 -31.33 -28.86 -19.34
C SER A 356 -30.96 -27.44 -18.94
N TYR A 357 -29.84 -26.92 -19.43
CA TYR A 357 -29.40 -25.55 -19.09
C TYR A 357 -30.39 -24.48 -19.57
N TYR A 358 -30.97 -24.61 -20.78
CA TYR A 358 -32.00 -23.67 -21.22
C TYR A 358 -33.24 -23.69 -20.32
N THR A 359 -33.65 -24.88 -19.85
CA THR A 359 -34.79 -25.03 -18.95
C THR A 359 -34.51 -24.40 -17.60
N GLU A 360 -33.34 -24.66 -17.01
CA GLU A 360 -32.92 -24.02 -15.75
C GLU A 360 -32.88 -22.49 -15.85
N ILE A 361 -32.41 -21.94 -16.98
CA ILE A 361 -32.45 -20.49 -17.22
C ILE A 361 -33.90 -19.97 -17.23
N LEU A 362 -34.85 -20.72 -17.77
CA LEU A 362 -36.27 -20.35 -17.79
C LEU A 362 -36.95 -20.52 -16.42
N GLU A 363 -36.47 -21.41 -15.56
CA GLU A 363 -36.89 -21.46 -14.16
C GLU A 363 -36.49 -20.19 -13.40
N LEU A 364 -35.28 -19.68 -13.67
CA LEU A 364 -34.80 -18.42 -13.10
C LEU A 364 -35.44 -17.19 -13.74
N ASN A 365 -35.66 -17.22 -15.06
CA ASN A 365 -36.26 -16.13 -15.85
C ASN A 365 -37.17 -16.70 -16.95
N PRO A 366 -38.48 -16.87 -16.67
CA PRO A 366 -39.44 -17.53 -17.57
C PRO A 366 -39.58 -16.91 -18.97
N THR A 367 -39.15 -15.66 -19.14
CA THR A 367 -39.28 -14.93 -20.40
C THR A 367 -37.94 -14.66 -21.09
N TYR A 368 -36.86 -15.32 -20.69
CA TYR A 368 -35.52 -15.07 -21.23
C TYR A 368 -35.44 -15.48 -22.71
N PRO A 369 -35.38 -14.53 -23.67
CA PRO A 369 -35.53 -14.85 -25.09
C PRO A 369 -34.47 -15.82 -25.65
N PRO A 370 -33.18 -15.70 -25.28
CA PRO A 370 -32.16 -16.63 -25.78
C PRO A 370 -32.44 -18.10 -25.41
N ALA A 371 -32.99 -18.36 -24.23
CA ALA A 371 -33.28 -19.73 -23.80
C ALA A 371 -34.51 -20.32 -24.52
N LEU A 372 -35.56 -19.51 -24.72
CA LEU A 372 -36.73 -19.92 -25.53
C LEU A 372 -36.33 -20.26 -26.98
N GLU A 373 -35.45 -19.45 -27.57
CA GLU A 373 -34.94 -19.72 -28.93
C GLU A 373 -34.08 -20.98 -28.97
N GLY A 374 -33.23 -21.19 -27.96
CA GLY A 374 -32.41 -22.39 -27.81
C GLY A 374 -33.23 -23.67 -27.80
N LEU A 375 -34.29 -23.74 -26.98
CA LEU A 375 -35.19 -24.89 -26.92
C LEU A 375 -35.96 -25.11 -28.22
N ARG A 376 -36.43 -24.04 -28.87
CA ARG A 376 -37.09 -24.15 -30.17
C ARG A 376 -36.15 -24.74 -31.22
N ARG A 377 -34.89 -24.31 -31.22
CA ARG A 377 -33.88 -24.83 -32.14
C ARG A 377 -33.63 -26.33 -31.94
N ILE A 378 -33.57 -26.80 -30.69
CA ILE A 378 -33.43 -28.24 -30.38
C ILE A 378 -34.60 -29.04 -30.97
N GLN A 379 -35.84 -28.57 -30.78
CA GLN A 379 -37.06 -29.22 -31.32
C GLN A 379 -37.10 -29.30 -32.84
N THR A 380 -36.33 -28.46 -33.55
CA THR A 380 -36.24 -28.51 -35.02
C THR A 380 -35.14 -29.44 -35.54
N ILE A 381 -34.26 -29.91 -34.66
CA ILE A 381 -33.16 -30.83 -34.99
C ILE A 381 -33.59 -32.29 -34.80
N GLU A 382 -34.49 -32.54 -33.85
CA GLU A 382 -35.22 -33.81 -33.68
C GLU A 382 -36.29 -34.01 -34.76
#